data_AF-A0A1R2B5R8-F1
#
_entry.id   AF-A0A1R2B5R8-F1
#
_cell.length_a   1.000
_cell.length_b   1.000
_cell.length_c   1.000
_cell.angle_alpha   90.00
_cell.angle_beta   90.00
_cell.angle_gamma   90.00
#
_symmetry.space_group_name_H-M   'P 1'
#
loop_
_entity.id
_entity.type
_entity.pdbx_description
1 polymer ?
#
loop_
_entity_poly.entity_id
_entity_poly.type
_entity_poly.pdbx_seq_one_letter_code
_entity_poly.pdbx_strand_id
1 'polypeptide(L)'
;MEPESNPRILVITIDISDQLKGNIIVHEKDNPDTLSEDFLKKYNLDSTMKKPLIQVIKAHQIKYQQQKKSLLSKILSQGNFDIKPSSSILADPHKTTSQSSSLLKKSYSSTKINYGQLLYEKGQKMKENKRAISETRTKEHEKESKKVLTFHPKICKNTNEIIKNAETERKSLKNYENMTKLHIAKEEKEMKECYFIPQISEKSSRISEGKNIFDSLYKDACLRRGSQDSFRSSSKDQEKNSNFRRKSEGVEEFVERLTNSKKKTEEELERIRKEKEVDVDKETGQKLFIPKTGRKPNSVRRERPVWDELYSSRNATKEKIEEKKLQENEKYYTQPSESSCKLFEKFKFSKFESLFKTLDSDNDGKISAERINLHGIDIKIIMIISPILEELEIDRVKLKFEDFLTRIDSLYAKITPQDKMLLVKSNSQVLQENYSFIPKINKKSKMLAANNTHLGNNVFERSSAAREIHDLKMKKARELQELGKMNNIC
;
A
#
# COMPACT_ATOMS: atom_id res chain seq x y z
N MET A 1 38.37 11.85 -29.98
CA MET A 1 37.60 11.38 -28.82
C MET A 1 36.79 10.19 -29.29
N GLU A 2 37.34 8.99 -29.12
CA GLU A 2 36.58 7.77 -29.43
C GLU A 2 35.48 7.59 -28.38
N PRO A 3 34.24 7.26 -28.78
CA PRO A 3 33.18 6.99 -27.82
C PRO A 3 33.59 5.77 -26.99
N GLU A 4 33.84 5.96 -25.70
CA GLU A 4 34.08 4.88 -24.73
C GLU A 4 32.91 3.88 -24.80
N SER A 5 33.11 2.81 -25.56
CA SER A 5 32.07 1.86 -25.98
C SER A 5 31.68 0.86 -24.88
N ASN A 6 32.30 0.95 -23.71
CA ASN A 6 32.08 -0.02 -22.64
C ASN A 6 31.03 0.49 -21.64
N PRO A 7 30.00 -0.31 -21.32
CA PRO A 7 29.01 0.09 -20.33
C PRO A 7 29.64 0.20 -18.95
N ARG A 8 29.35 1.30 -18.25
CA ARG A 8 29.69 1.50 -16.83
C ARG A 8 28.93 0.48 -15.99
N ILE A 9 29.66 -0.33 -15.21
CA ILE A 9 29.05 -1.39 -14.39
C ILE A 9 28.98 -1.01 -12.92
N LEU A 10 29.94 -0.23 -12.42
CA LEU A 10 30.07 0.05 -10.99
C LEU A 10 30.85 1.35 -10.73
N VAL A 11 30.48 2.05 -9.67
CA VAL A 11 31.27 3.15 -9.09
C VAL A 11 31.62 2.74 -7.66
N ILE A 12 32.92 2.61 -7.37
CA ILE A 12 33.43 2.29 -6.04
C ILE A 12 33.93 3.58 -5.39
N THR A 13 33.35 3.96 -4.27
CA THR A 13 33.81 5.10 -3.47
C THR A 13 34.73 4.61 -2.36
N ILE A 14 35.94 5.15 -2.31
CA ILE A 14 36.97 4.81 -1.32
C ILE A 14 37.24 6.06 -0.49
N ASP A 15 37.09 5.91 0.81
CA ASP A 15 37.44 6.94 1.78
C ASP A 15 38.96 6.89 1.98
N ILE A 16 39.67 7.91 1.50
CA ILE A 16 41.13 8.01 1.56
C ILE A 16 41.57 8.69 2.87
N SER A 17 40.81 9.71 3.28
CA SER A 17 40.93 10.38 4.58
C SER A 17 39.57 10.90 5.02
N ASP A 18 39.47 11.41 6.24
CA ASP A 18 38.21 11.93 6.81
C ASP A 18 37.55 13.04 5.94
N GLN A 19 38.33 13.70 5.08
CA GLN A 19 37.87 14.79 4.21
C GLN A 19 37.93 14.46 2.72
N LEU A 20 38.56 13.35 2.32
CA LEU A 20 38.84 13.06 0.91
C LEU A 20 38.33 11.69 0.50
N LYS A 21 37.40 11.69 -0.46
CA LYS A 21 36.81 10.48 -1.06
C LYS A 21 37.21 10.38 -2.53
N GLY A 22 37.66 9.22 -2.95
CA GLY A 22 37.98 8.90 -4.33
C GLY A 22 36.94 7.97 -4.95
N ASN A 23 36.63 8.18 -6.23
CA ASN A 23 35.72 7.29 -6.98
C ASN A 23 36.48 6.54 -8.08
N ILE A 24 36.30 5.22 -8.13
CA ILE A 24 36.76 4.35 -9.22
C ILE A 24 35.55 3.98 -10.06
N ILE A 25 35.55 4.39 -11.32
CA ILE A 25 34.53 4.01 -12.29
C ILE A 25 35.03 2.75 -12.99
N VAL A 26 34.30 1.64 -12.84
CA VAL A 26 34.64 0.34 -13.42
C VAL A 26 33.70 0.07 -14.60
N HIS A 27 34.26 -0.25 -15.77
CA HIS A 27 33.53 -0.76 -16.92
C HIS A 27 33.70 -2.28 -17.07
N GLU A 28 32.86 -2.90 -17.91
CA GLU A 28 32.78 -4.36 -18.03
C GLU A 28 34.08 -5.03 -18.48
N LYS A 29 34.90 -4.35 -19.29
CA LYS A 29 36.13 -4.90 -19.89
C LYS A 29 37.40 -4.29 -19.30
N ASP A 30 37.30 -3.49 -18.25
CA ASP A 30 38.46 -2.81 -17.69
C ASP A 30 39.35 -3.80 -16.92
N ASN A 31 40.67 -3.62 -17.07
CA ASN A 31 41.65 -4.39 -16.33
C ASN A 31 41.75 -3.84 -14.88
N PRO A 32 41.51 -4.66 -13.84
CA PRO A 32 41.60 -4.22 -12.45
C PRO A 32 43.01 -3.73 -12.05
N ASP A 33 44.06 -4.25 -12.69
CA ASP A 33 45.44 -3.85 -12.41
C ASP A 33 45.69 -2.40 -12.85
N THR A 34 45.25 -2.02 -14.06
CA THR A 34 45.41 -0.65 -14.58
C THR A 34 44.53 0.35 -13.83
N LEU A 35 43.27 -0.01 -13.54
CA LEU A 35 42.37 0.84 -12.74
C LEU A 35 42.93 1.14 -11.34
N SER A 36 43.58 0.15 -10.73
CA SER A 36 44.19 0.31 -9.41
C SER A 36 45.43 1.21 -9.48
N GLU A 37 46.29 1.03 -10.49
CA GLU A 37 47.46 1.90 -10.70
C GLU A 37 47.06 3.35 -10.96
N ASP A 38 46.09 3.57 -11.84
CA ASP A 38 45.60 4.92 -12.18
C ASP A 38 45.01 5.61 -10.95
N PHE A 39 44.27 4.86 -10.12
CA PHE A 39 43.72 5.39 -8.87
C PHE A 39 44.81 5.75 -7.85
N LEU A 40 45.80 4.86 -7.64
CA LEU A 40 46.91 5.13 -6.71
C LEU A 40 47.73 6.35 -7.17
N LYS A 41 47.99 6.46 -8.48
CA LYS A 41 48.70 7.59 -9.08
C LYS A 41 47.91 8.90 -8.96
N LYS A 42 46.59 8.85 -9.14
CA LYS A 42 45.71 10.03 -9.05
C LYS A 42 45.67 10.62 -7.64
N TYR A 43 45.78 9.80 -6.60
CA TYR A 43 45.68 10.21 -5.20
C TYR A 43 47.00 10.13 -4.42
N ASN A 44 48.13 9.87 -5.10
CA ASN A 44 49.46 9.71 -4.50
C ASN A 44 49.49 8.71 -3.32
N LEU A 45 48.83 7.56 -3.49
CA LEU A 45 48.70 6.52 -2.48
C LEU A 45 49.84 5.50 -2.54
N ASP A 46 50.13 4.87 -1.41
CA ASP A 46 51.18 3.85 -1.33
C ASP A 46 50.85 2.60 -2.17
N SER A 47 51.88 2.07 -2.82
CA SER A 47 51.84 0.90 -3.69
C SER A 47 51.37 -0.38 -2.99
N THR A 48 51.49 -0.44 -1.66
CA THR A 48 50.99 -1.54 -0.82
C THR A 48 49.47 -1.74 -0.95
N MET A 49 48.72 -0.66 -1.23
CA MET A 49 47.26 -0.68 -1.39
C MET A 49 46.79 -1.25 -2.73
N LYS A 50 47.71 -1.47 -3.68
CA LYS A 50 47.39 -1.99 -5.02
C LYS A 50 46.72 -3.36 -4.96
N LYS A 51 47.28 -4.30 -4.19
CA LYS A 51 46.78 -5.68 -4.11
C LYS A 51 45.36 -5.76 -3.51
N PRO A 52 45.06 -5.12 -2.36
CA PRO A 52 43.70 -5.05 -1.83
C PRO A 52 42.71 -4.45 -2.83
N LEU A 53 43.11 -3.38 -3.52
CA LEU A 53 42.24 -2.68 -4.46
C LEU A 53 41.87 -3.56 -5.67
N ILE A 54 42.86 -4.27 -6.23
CA ILE A 54 42.65 -5.26 -7.29
C ILE A 54 41.67 -6.34 -6.84
N GLN A 55 41.81 -6.85 -5.61
CA GLN A 55 40.91 -7.89 -5.08
C GLN A 55 39.47 -7.39 -4.98
N VAL A 56 39.27 -6.17 -4.48
CA VAL A 56 37.94 -5.55 -4.38
C VAL A 56 37.32 -5.37 -5.77
N ILE A 57 38.05 -4.80 -6.73
CA ILE A 57 37.55 -4.58 -8.09
C ILE A 57 37.20 -5.93 -8.76
N LYS A 58 38.08 -6.95 -8.65
CA LYS A 58 37.84 -8.29 -9.18
C LYS A 58 36.59 -8.94 -8.57
N ALA A 59 36.44 -8.88 -7.24
CA ALA A 59 35.29 -9.45 -6.55
C ALA A 59 33.96 -8.83 -7.04
N HIS A 60 33.96 -7.51 -7.25
CA HIS A 60 32.80 -6.80 -7.77
C HIS A 60 32.51 -7.12 -9.25
N GLN A 61 33.53 -7.20 -10.11
CA GLN A 61 33.38 -7.61 -11.50
C GLN A 61 32.80 -9.03 -11.62
N ILE A 62 33.31 -9.97 -10.82
CA ILE A 62 32.79 -11.35 -10.76
C ILE A 62 31.32 -11.36 -10.33
N LYS A 63 30.97 -10.61 -9.27
CA LYS A 63 29.60 -10.50 -8.78
C LYS A 63 28.65 -9.96 -9.85
N TYR A 64 29.07 -8.94 -10.60
CA TYR A 64 28.30 -8.39 -11.71
C TYR A 64 28.11 -9.42 -12.84
N GLN A 65 29.17 -10.14 -13.22
CA GLN A 65 29.08 -11.19 -14.24
C GLN A 65 28.12 -12.33 -13.81
N GLN A 66 28.13 -12.72 -12.54
CA GLN A 66 27.19 -13.72 -12.01
C GLN A 66 25.73 -13.23 -12.08
N GLN A 67 25.49 -11.96 -11.71
CA GLN A 67 24.16 -11.35 -11.82
C GLN A 67 23.69 -11.31 -13.28
N LYS A 68 24.57 -10.90 -14.21
CA LYS A 68 24.28 -10.88 -15.65
C LYS A 68 23.95 -12.27 -16.19
N LYS A 69 24.73 -13.30 -15.84
CA LYS A 69 24.45 -14.71 -16.20
C LYS A 69 23.11 -15.18 -15.63
N SER A 70 22.78 -14.82 -14.38
CA SER A 70 21.50 -15.19 -13.77
C SER A 70 20.29 -14.54 -14.43
N LEU A 71 20.45 -13.32 -14.94
CA LEU A 71 19.40 -12.64 -15.72
C LEU A 71 19.24 -13.29 -17.08
N LEU A 72 20.35 -13.62 -17.74
CA LEU A 72 20.34 -14.27 -19.05
C LEU A 72 19.75 -15.69 -18.96
N SER A 73 20.07 -16.47 -17.93
CA SER A 73 19.45 -17.78 -17.69
C SER A 73 17.96 -17.67 -17.38
N LYS A 74 17.51 -16.61 -16.68
CA LYS A 74 16.08 -16.34 -16.47
C LYS A 74 15.36 -16.05 -17.78
N ILE A 75 15.94 -15.21 -18.64
CA ILE A 75 15.39 -14.87 -19.95
C ILE A 75 15.28 -16.14 -20.82
N LEU A 76 16.32 -16.96 -20.87
CA LEU A 76 16.30 -18.23 -21.62
C LEU A 76 15.28 -19.23 -21.05
N SER A 77 15.09 -19.28 -19.73
CA SER A 77 14.11 -20.18 -19.10
C SER A 77 12.65 -19.75 -19.27
N GLN A 78 12.40 -18.48 -19.63
CA GLN A 78 11.05 -17.91 -19.76
C GLN A 78 10.49 -17.96 -21.18
N GLY A 79 11.20 -18.52 -22.17
CA GLY A 79 10.73 -18.50 -23.55
C GLY A 79 11.36 -19.55 -24.45
N ASN A 80 10.91 -20.80 -24.30
CA ASN A 80 10.71 -21.70 -25.44
C ASN A 80 9.20 -21.73 -25.70
N PHE A 81 8.65 -20.64 -26.21
CA PHE A 81 7.35 -20.68 -26.87
C PHE A 81 7.60 -21.12 -28.30
N ASP A 82 7.21 -22.35 -28.62
CA ASP A 82 7.11 -22.85 -29.99
C ASP A 82 6.12 -21.96 -30.77
N ILE A 83 6.63 -20.89 -31.36
CA ILE A 83 5.94 -20.19 -32.42
C ILE A 83 6.09 -21.07 -33.66
N LYS A 84 5.16 -22.01 -33.84
CA LYS A 84 4.94 -22.64 -35.14
C LYS A 84 4.62 -21.52 -36.15
N PRO A 85 5.43 -21.31 -37.20
CA PRO A 85 5.06 -20.37 -38.24
C PRO A 85 3.84 -20.92 -38.97
N SER A 86 2.67 -20.28 -38.79
CA SER A 86 1.50 -20.54 -39.62
C SER A 86 1.70 -19.89 -40.98
N SER A 87 2.41 -20.58 -41.87
CA SER A 87 2.44 -20.26 -43.30
C SER A 87 1.31 -21.01 -44.00
N SER A 88 0.17 -20.36 -44.25
CA SER A 88 -0.73 -20.73 -45.35
C SER A 88 -1.91 -19.77 -45.48
N ILE A 89 -1.74 -18.61 -46.13
CA ILE A 89 -2.74 -18.05 -47.05
C ILE A 89 -1.99 -17.26 -48.12
N LEU A 90 -1.90 -17.80 -49.33
CA LEU A 90 -2.01 -17.06 -50.60
C LEU A 90 -2.32 -18.05 -51.74
N ALA A 91 -3.43 -17.73 -52.43
CA ALA A 91 -3.77 -18.01 -53.83
C ALA A 91 -4.16 -19.43 -54.31
N ASP A 92 -5.44 -19.52 -54.67
CA ASP A 92 -6.14 -20.29 -55.74
C ASP A 92 -5.37 -20.41 -57.09
N PRO A 93 -5.86 -21.12 -58.14
CA PRO A 93 -7.00 -22.06 -58.24
C PRO A 93 -6.68 -23.38 -59.00
N HIS A 94 -7.51 -24.42 -58.85
CA HIS A 94 -8.01 -25.26 -59.96
C HIS A 94 -8.94 -26.41 -59.50
N LYS A 95 -10.14 -26.40 -60.10
CA LYS A 95 -10.97 -27.52 -60.60
C LYS A 95 -11.64 -28.53 -59.65
N THR A 96 -12.97 -28.63 -59.88
CA THR A 96 -13.83 -29.84 -59.92
C THR A 96 -14.14 -30.52 -58.57
N THR A 97 -15.31 -31.06 -58.24
CA THR A 97 -16.63 -31.25 -58.87
C THR A 97 -17.50 -31.93 -57.80
N SER A 98 -18.83 -31.66 -57.81
CA SER A 98 -19.92 -32.46 -57.19
C SER A 98 -19.94 -32.63 -55.66
N GLN A 99 -21.05 -32.75 -54.94
CA GLN A 99 -22.50 -32.76 -55.17
C GLN A 99 -23.14 -32.79 -53.76
N SER A 100 -24.39 -32.30 -53.65
CA SER A 100 -25.41 -32.69 -52.64
C SER A 100 -25.12 -32.34 -51.17
N SER A 101 -26.05 -31.99 -50.28
CA SER A 101 -27.51 -31.84 -50.24
C SER A 101 -27.79 -31.12 -48.91
N SER A 102 -28.38 -29.93 -48.92
CA SER A 102 -29.79 -29.68 -48.61
C SER A 102 -30.21 -29.79 -47.12
N LEU A 103 -30.94 -28.75 -46.70
CA LEU A 103 -31.99 -28.73 -45.66
C LEU A 103 -31.57 -28.82 -44.18
N LEU A 104 -31.71 -27.70 -43.47
CA LEU A 104 -32.93 -27.40 -42.71
C LEU A 104 -32.85 -26.00 -42.08
N LYS A 105 -33.68 -25.09 -42.61
CA LYS A 105 -34.01 -23.80 -42.00
C LYS A 105 -34.85 -24.08 -40.74
N LYS A 106 -34.27 -23.95 -39.54
CA LYS A 106 -35.05 -23.72 -38.32
C LYS A 106 -34.92 -22.26 -37.94
N SER A 107 -36.06 -21.58 -38.00
CA SER A 107 -36.30 -20.21 -37.55
C SER A 107 -35.91 -20.05 -36.10
N TYR A 108 -34.74 -19.45 -35.85
CA TYR A 108 -34.39 -18.90 -34.55
C TYR A 108 -35.28 -17.68 -34.31
N SER A 109 -36.45 -17.88 -33.68
CA SER A 109 -37.10 -16.79 -32.97
C SER A 109 -36.15 -16.40 -31.84
N SER A 110 -35.34 -15.37 -32.08
CA SER A 110 -34.40 -14.82 -31.11
C SER A 110 -35.20 -14.24 -29.95
N THR A 111 -35.63 -15.07 -29.00
CA THR A 111 -35.99 -14.61 -27.66
C THR A 111 -34.74 -13.92 -27.16
N LYS A 112 -34.79 -12.59 -27.16
CA LYS A 112 -33.69 -11.70 -26.83
C LYS A 112 -33.29 -12.03 -25.40
N ILE A 113 -32.31 -12.92 -25.24
CA ILE A 113 -31.87 -13.40 -23.93
C ILE A 113 -31.43 -12.16 -23.17
N ASN A 114 -32.16 -11.84 -22.11
CA ASN A 114 -31.83 -10.71 -21.27
C ASN A 114 -30.62 -11.10 -20.42
N TYR A 115 -29.44 -10.85 -20.99
CA TYR A 115 -28.15 -11.13 -20.36
C TYR A 115 -28.03 -10.47 -18.98
N GLY A 116 -28.75 -9.37 -18.73
CA GLY A 116 -28.82 -8.73 -17.42
C GLY A 116 -29.43 -9.63 -16.36
N GLN A 117 -30.56 -10.28 -16.66
CA GLN A 117 -31.22 -11.20 -15.73
C GLN A 117 -30.38 -12.46 -15.49
N LEU A 118 -29.77 -13.00 -16.53
CA LEU A 118 -28.86 -14.15 -16.42
C LEU A 118 -27.63 -13.84 -15.56
N LEU A 119 -27.05 -12.65 -15.72
CA LEU A 119 -25.91 -12.19 -14.91
C LEU A 119 -26.33 -11.92 -13.45
N TYR A 120 -27.53 -11.40 -13.22
CA TYR A 120 -28.07 -11.16 -11.88
C TYR A 120 -28.28 -12.46 -11.12
N GLU A 121 -28.94 -13.45 -11.74
CA GLU A 121 -29.13 -14.78 -11.15
C GLU A 121 -27.79 -15.48 -10.88
N LYS A 122 -26.81 -15.33 -11.79
CA LYS A 122 -25.46 -15.85 -11.59
C LYS A 122 -24.74 -15.15 -10.43
N GLY A 123 -24.91 -13.83 -10.30
CA GLY A 123 -24.38 -13.04 -9.19
C GLY A 123 -24.97 -13.47 -7.84
N GLN A 124 -26.28 -13.71 -7.79
CA GLN A 124 -26.94 -14.22 -6.58
C GLN A 124 -26.40 -15.61 -6.19
N LYS A 125 -26.34 -16.56 -7.13
CA LYS A 125 -25.80 -17.91 -6.86
C LYS A 125 -24.34 -17.87 -6.39
N MET A 126 -23.53 -16.98 -6.96
CA MET A 126 -22.12 -16.83 -6.56
C MET A 126 -21.98 -16.20 -5.16
N LYS A 127 -22.88 -15.27 -4.80
CA LYS A 127 -22.95 -14.67 -3.46
C LYS A 127 -23.39 -15.71 -2.42
N GLU A 128 -24.41 -16.51 -2.72
CA GLU A 128 -24.88 -17.60 -1.86
C GLU A 128 -23.80 -18.67 -1.66
N ASN A 129 -23.09 -19.08 -2.72
CA ASN A 129 -22.02 -20.06 -2.62
C ASN A 129 -20.84 -19.53 -1.77
N LYS A 130 -20.44 -18.26 -1.94
CA LYS A 130 -19.44 -17.63 -1.06
C LYS A 130 -19.87 -17.63 0.40
N ARG A 131 -21.15 -17.35 0.67
CA ARG A 131 -21.73 -17.39 2.02
C ARG A 131 -21.67 -18.80 2.60
N ALA A 132 -22.11 -19.80 1.83
CA ALA A 132 -22.07 -21.21 2.23
C ALA A 132 -20.64 -21.68 2.56
N ILE A 133 -19.65 -21.35 1.72
CA ILE A 133 -18.24 -21.70 1.96
C ILE A 133 -17.69 -21.02 3.22
N SER A 134 -18.08 -19.76 3.47
CA SER A 134 -17.67 -19.07 4.70
C SER A 134 -18.28 -19.71 5.94
N GLU A 135 -19.54 -20.13 5.87
CA GLU A 135 -20.25 -20.80 6.97
C GLU A 135 -19.73 -22.23 7.22
N THR A 136 -19.30 -22.96 6.19
CA THR A 136 -18.67 -24.27 6.38
C THR A 136 -17.30 -24.13 7.04
N ARG A 137 -16.50 -23.14 6.63
CA ARG A 137 -15.18 -22.88 7.24
C ARG A 137 -15.29 -22.48 8.71
N THR A 138 -16.26 -21.64 9.07
CA THR A 138 -16.47 -21.28 10.48
C THR A 138 -16.91 -22.49 11.29
N LYS A 139 -17.82 -23.32 10.78
CA LYS A 139 -18.24 -24.58 11.42
C LYS A 139 -17.10 -25.58 11.56
N GLU A 140 -16.21 -25.70 10.57
CA GLU A 140 -15.01 -26.55 10.64
C GLU A 140 -14.04 -26.04 11.71
N HIS A 141 -13.76 -24.74 11.73
CA HIS A 141 -12.90 -24.14 12.74
C HIS A 141 -13.46 -24.30 14.16
N GLU A 142 -14.78 -24.18 14.34
CA GLU A 142 -15.45 -24.47 15.62
C GLU A 142 -15.37 -25.94 16.02
N LYS A 143 -15.44 -26.86 15.06
CA LYS A 143 -15.26 -28.30 15.33
C LYS A 143 -13.82 -28.63 15.68
N GLU A 144 -12.84 -28.02 15.00
CA GLU A 144 -11.42 -28.19 15.30
C GLU A 144 -11.04 -27.61 16.66
N SER A 145 -11.55 -26.42 17.01
CA SER A 145 -11.29 -25.83 18.33
C SER A 145 -11.87 -26.68 19.46
N LYS A 146 -13.07 -27.27 19.28
CA LYS A 146 -13.65 -28.22 20.24
C LYS A 146 -12.85 -29.52 20.38
N LYS A 147 -12.17 -29.98 19.33
CA LYS A 147 -11.31 -31.19 19.38
C LYS A 147 -9.98 -30.95 20.10
N VAL A 148 -9.49 -29.71 20.14
CA VAL A 148 -8.20 -29.35 20.75
C VAL A 148 -8.33 -28.90 22.22
N LEU A 149 -9.56 -28.64 22.70
CA LEU A 149 -9.84 -28.26 24.09
C LEU A 149 -10.06 -29.48 25.01
N THR A 150 -9.03 -30.32 25.20
CA THR A 150 -8.98 -31.28 26.32
C THR A 150 -8.05 -30.83 27.45
N PHE A 151 -7.44 -29.66 27.32
CA PHE A 151 -6.70 -29.05 28.43
C PHE A 151 -7.64 -28.18 29.26
N HIS A 152 -7.67 -28.45 30.57
CA HIS A 152 -8.23 -27.55 31.58
C HIS A 152 -7.09 -26.67 32.13
N PRO A 153 -6.72 -25.56 31.45
CA PRO A 153 -5.78 -24.63 32.03
C PRO A 153 -6.37 -24.08 33.33
N LYS A 154 -5.58 -24.03 34.39
CA LYS A 154 -5.95 -23.32 35.62
C LYS A 154 -6.02 -21.83 35.30
N ILE A 155 -7.24 -21.33 35.08
CA ILE A 155 -7.54 -19.94 34.73
C ILE A 155 -7.26 -19.07 35.97
N CYS A 156 -6.31 -18.14 35.87
CA CYS A 156 -6.01 -17.18 36.93
C CYS A 156 -7.18 -16.20 37.13
N LYS A 157 -7.30 -15.57 38.31
CA LYS A 157 -8.43 -14.65 38.60
C LYS A 157 -8.53 -13.47 37.60
N ASN A 158 -7.42 -13.00 37.04
CA ASN A 158 -7.40 -11.90 36.06
C ASN A 158 -8.04 -12.24 34.71
N THR A 159 -8.11 -13.52 34.32
CA THR A 159 -8.73 -13.92 33.05
C THR A 159 -10.26 -13.83 33.08
N ASN A 160 -10.89 -13.79 34.25
CA ASN A 160 -12.34 -13.61 34.37
C ASN A 160 -12.79 -12.18 34.01
N GLU A 161 -11.95 -11.17 34.21
CA GLU A 161 -12.26 -9.79 33.78
C GLU A 161 -12.20 -9.64 32.27
N ILE A 162 -11.26 -10.33 31.61
CA ILE A 162 -11.15 -10.36 30.14
C ILE A 162 -12.40 -11.00 29.52
N ILE A 163 -12.92 -12.07 30.13
CA ILE A 163 -14.16 -12.73 29.66
C ILE A 163 -15.38 -11.79 29.82
N LYS A 164 -15.48 -11.08 30.95
CA LYS A 164 -16.57 -10.11 31.16
C LYS A 164 -16.56 -8.99 30.12
N ASN A 165 -15.38 -8.48 29.76
CA ASN A 165 -15.24 -7.45 28.72
C ASN A 165 -15.62 -7.95 27.32
N ALA A 166 -15.25 -9.20 26.99
CA ALA A 166 -15.64 -9.80 25.70
C ALA A 166 -17.17 -10.02 25.60
N GLU A 167 -17.84 -10.29 26.72
CA GLU A 167 -19.30 -10.43 26.76
C GLU A 167 -20.03 -9.09 26.60
N THR A 168 -19.52 -8.01 27.18
CA THR A 168 -20.07 -6.66 26.96
C THR A 168 -19.93 -6.22 25.52
N GLU A 169 -18.80 -6.49 24.85
CA GLU A 169 -18.62 -6.20 23.42
C GLU A 169 -19.61 -7.00 22.54
N ARG A 170 -19.80 -8.29 22.82
CA ARG A 170 -20.79 -9.11 22.10
C ARG A 170 -22.23 -8.61 22.29
N LYS A 171 -22.58 -8.14 23.49
CA LYS A 171 -23.89 -7.52 23.74
C LYS A 171 -24.06 -6.21 22.97
N SER A 172 -23.02 -5.38 22.90
CA SER A 172 -23.01 -4.14 22.13
C SER A 172 -23.25 -4.38 20.63
N LEU A 173 -22.53 -5.35 20.04
CA LEU A 173 -22.69 -5.72 18.62
C LEU A 173 -24.09 -6.24 18.30
N LYS A 174 -24.66 -7.11 19.15
CA LYS A 174 -26.04 -7.59 19.00
C LYS A 174 -27.07 -6.46 19.07
N ASN A 175 -26.83 -5.46 19.93
CA ASN A 175 -27.71 -4.32 20.05
C ASN A 175 -27.66 -3.42 18.79
N TYR A 176 -26.46 -3.20 18.23
CA TYR A 176 -26.29 -2.48 16.97
C TYR A 176 -26.98 -3.17 15.78
N GLU A 177 -26.85 -4.49 15.67
CA GLU A 177 -27.56 -5.27 14.64
C GLU A 177 -29.09 -5.20 14.78
N ASN A 178 -29.60 -5.21 16.01
CA ASN A 178 -31.04 -5.05 16.24
C ASN A 178 -31.53 -3.65 15.86
N MET A 179 -30.77 -2.60 16.19
CA MET A 179 -31.11 -1.22 15.83
C MET A 179 -31.12 -1.00 14.31
N THR A 180 -30.16 -1.58 13.59
CA THR A 180 -30.13 -1.52 12.12
C THR A 180 -31.32 -2.25 11.49
N LYS A 181 -31.67 -3.44 12.01
CA LYS A 181 -32.88 -4.17 11.54
C LYS A 181 -34.16 -3.39 11.78
N LEU A 182 -34.29 -2.73 12.95
CA LEU A 182 -35.43 -1.86 13.25
C LEU A 182 -35.54 -0.67 12.29
N HIS A 183 -34.41 -0.04 11.96
CA HIS A 183 -34.37 1.05 10.99
C HIS A 183 -34.85 0.62 9.60
N ILE A 184 -34.32 -0.50 9.09
CA ILE A 184 -34.69 -1.05 7.79
C ILE A 184 -36.18 -1.42 7.76
N ALA A 185 -36.68 -2.06 8.82
CA ALA A 185 -38.11 -2.42 8.92
C ALA A 185 -39.03 -1.19 9.01
N LYS A 186 -38.56 -0.09 9.61
CA LYS A 186 -39.30 1.17 9.68
C LYS A 186 -39.35 1.84 8.31
N GLU A 187 -38.23 1.94 7.62
CA GLU A 187 -38.16 2.47 6.24
C GLU A 187 -39.06 1.66 5.29
N GLU A 188 -39.06 0.33 5.42
CA GLU A 188 -39.91 -0.52 4.58
C GLU A 188 -41.42 -0.30 4.84
N LYS A 189 -41.80 0.02 6.08
CA LYS A 189 -43.19 0.39 6.41
C LYS A 189 -43.55 1.77 5.85
N GLU A 190 -42.67 2.75 6.02
CA GLU A 190 -42.85 4.11 5.46
C GLU A 190 -42.98 4.06 3.92
N MET A 191 -42.19 3.21 3.24
CA MET A 191 -42.28 3.00 1.80
C MET A 191 -43.59 2.31 1.36
N LYS A 192 -44.16 1.44 2.20
CA LYS A 192 -45.48 0.81 1.95
C LYS A 192 -46.64 1.78 2.16
N GLU A 193 -46.49 2.77 3.02
CA GLU A 193 -47.50 3.79 3.29
C GLU A 193 -47.46 4.95 2.28
N CYS A 194 -46.40 5.08 1.48
CA CYS A 194 -46.30 6.08 0.43
C CYS A 194 -47.11 5.66 -0.82
N TYR A 195 -48.42 5.94 -0.79
CA TYR A 195 -49.32 5.76 -1.96
C TYR A 195 -49.15 6.85 -3.03
N PHE A 196 -48.20 7.77 -2.85
CA PHE A 196 -47.90 8.81 -3.82
C PHE A 196 -47.13 8.21 -4.99
N ILE A 197 -47.86 7.83 -6.03
CA ILE A 197 -47.29 7.53 -7.33
C ILE A 197 -47.19 8.86 -8.08
N PRO A 198 -46.00 9.48 -8.18
CA PRO A 198 -45.88 10.72 -8.94
C PRO A 198 -46.34 10.47 -10.37
N GLN A 199 -47.32 11.22 -10.84
CA GLN A 199 -47.67 11.28 -12.25
C GLN A 199 -46.51 12.00 -12.97
N ILE A 200 -45.54 11.21 -13.39
CA ILE A 200 -44.42 11.66 -14.22
C ILE A 200 -45.03 12.04 -15.58
N SER A 201 -45.04 13.33 -15.90
CA SER A 201 -45.54 13.81 -17.19
C SER A 201 -44.79 13.14 -18.35
N GLU A 202 -45.45 12.92 -19.49
CA GLU A 202 -44.85 12.34 -20.71
C GLU A 202 -43.58 13.08 -21.19
N LYS A 203 -43.37 14.33 -20.75
CA LYS A 203 -42.16 15.10 -21.06
C LYS A 203 -40.94 14.66 -20.24
N SER A 204 -41.14 14.16 -19.02
CA SER A 204 -40.04 13.63 -18.18
C SER A 204 -39.74 12.15 -18.42
N SER A 205 -40.68 11.37 -18.99
CA SER A 205 -40.38 9.99 -19.45
C SER A 205 -39.41 9.97 -20.65
N ARG A 206 -39.46 11.00 -21.52
CA ARG A 206 -38.49 11.15 -22.61
C ARG A 206 -37.05 11.43 -22.15
N ILE A 207 -36.85 11.96 -20.94
CA ILE A 207 -35.51 12.15 -20.36
C ILE A 207 -34.92 10.81 -19.88
N SER A 208 -35.77 9.86 -19.45
CA SER A 208 -35.33 8.51 -19.06
C SER A 208 -35.14 7.54 -20.23
N GLU A 209 -35.79 7.76 -21.37
CA GLU A 209 -35.69 6.87 -22.54
C GLU A 209 -34.49 7.17 -23.46
N GLY A 210 -33.87 8.35 -23.31
CA GLY A 210 -32.75 8.80 -24.14
C GLY A 210 -31.38 8.54 -23.53
N LYS A 211 -30.93 7.27 -23.54
CA LYS A 211 -29.57 6.81 -23.16
C LYS A 211 -29.30 6.89 -21.65
N ASN A 212 -29.01 5.73 -21.04
CA ASN A 212 -28.53 5.63 -19.67
C ASN A 212 -27.44 6.69 -19.42
N ILE A 213 -27.74 7.64 -18.53
CA ILE A 213 -26.76 8.62 -18.04
C ILE A 213 -25.49 7.92 -17.57
N PHE A 214 -25.63 6.72 -17.00
CA PHE A 214 -24.53 5.84 -16.62
C PHE A 214 -23.68 5.37 -17.80
N ASP A 215 -24.26 5.03 -18.96
CA ASP A 215 -23.51 4.65 -20.16
C ASP A 215 -22.79 5.86 -20.77
N SER A 216 -23.41 7.05 -20.71
CA SER A 216 -22.77 8.30 -21.13
C SER A 216 -21.57 8.65 -20.24
N LEU A 217 -21.75 8.60 -18.91
CA LEU A 217 -20.69 8.83 -17.94
C LEU A 217 -19.59 7.77 -18.01
N TYR A 218 -19.95 6.50 -18.26
CA TYR A 218 -18.99 5.42 -18.44
C TYR A 218 -18.17 5.62 -19.71
N LYS A 219 -18.78 6.01 -20.82
CA LYS A 219 -18.06 6.36 -22.06
C LYS A 219 -17.15 7.58 -21.86
N ASP A 220 -17.61 8.62 -21.17
CA ASP A 220 -16.78 9.78 -20.82
C ASP A 220 -15.59 9.38 -19.94
N ALA A 221 -15.81 8.54 -18.93
CA ALA A 221 -14.74 8.02 -18.08
C ALA A 221 -13.72 7.16 -18.86
N CYS A 222 -14.19 6.32 -19.78
CA CYS A 222 -13.32 5.55 -20.68
C CYS A 222 -12.51 6.44 -21.61
N LEU A 223 -13.10 7.50 -22.17
CA LEU A 223 -12.39 8.47 -23.01
C LEU A 223 -11.30 9.21 -22.22
N ARG A 224 -11.62 9.72 -21.01
CA ARG A 224 -10.64 10.37 -20.13
C ARG A 224 -9.49 9.44 -19.76
N ARG A 225 -9.80 8.16 -19.50
CA ARG A 225 -8.79 7.15 -19.18
C ARG A 225 -7.89 6.85 -20.39
N GLY A 226 -8.47 6.69 -21.57
CA GLY A 226 -7.72 6.51 -22.83
C GLY A 226 -6.78 7.70 -23.12
N SER A 227 -7.24 8.93 -22.89
CA SER A 227 -6.40 10.11 -23.02
C SER A 227 -5.26 10.12 -21.98
N GLN A 228 -5.53 9.83 -20.71
CA GLN A 228 -4.48 9.76 -19.68
C GLN A 228 -3.46 8.64 -19.95
N ASP A 229 -3.92 7.48 -20.42
CA ASP A 229 -3.05 6.35 -20.77
C ASP A 229 -2.22 6.68 -22.02
N SER A 230 -2.75 7.41 -23.01
CA SER A 230 -1.98 7.91 -24.15
C SER A 230 -0.90 8.94 -23.75
N PHE A 231 -1.16 9.77 -22.74
CA PHE A 231 -0.17 10.69 -22.16
C PHE A 231 0.89 9.94 -21.34
N ARG A 232 0.54 8.81 -20.72
CA ARG A 232 1.47 7.96 -19.97
C ARG A 232 2.28 7.00 -20.85
N SER A 233 1.75 6.60 -22.00
CA SER A 233 2.47 5.71 -22.94
C SER A 233 3.46 6.48 -23.82
N SER A 234 3.17 7.73 -24.17
CA SER A 234 4.09 8.58 -24.94
C SER A 234 5.25 9.17 -24.11
N SER A 235 5.20 9.07 -22.78
CA SER A 235 6.23 9.61 -21.88
C SER A 235 7.38 8.66 -21.55
N LYS A 236 7.37 7.40 -22.02
CA LYS A 236 8.48 6.46 -21.75
C LYS A 236 9.67 6.56 -22.70
N ASP A 237 9.51 7.18 -23.87
CA ASP A 237 10.60 7.31 -24.86
C ASP A 237 11.10 8.77 -25.04
N GLN A 238 10.65 9.73 -24.23
CA GLN A 238 11.02 11.15 -24.36
C GLN A 238 11.54 11.82 -23.07
N GLU A 239 12.11 11.07 -22.12
CA GLU A 239 12.75 11.64 -20.91
C GLU A 239 14.07 12.40 -21.17
N LYS A 240 14.43 12.72 -22.43
CA LYS A 240 15.68 13.46 -22.72
C LYS A 240 15.54 14.84 -23.37
N ASN A 241 14.35 15.33 -23.72
CA ASN A 241 14.25 16.63 -24.42
C ASN A 241 13.00 17.48 -24.11
N SER A 242 12.37 17.40 -22.93
CA SER A 242 11.33 18.36 -22.53
C SER A 242 11.92 19.60 -21.84
N ASN A 243 12.85 20.27 -22.53
CA ASN A 243 13.23 21.67 -22.26
C ASN A 243 12.32 22.66 -23.00
N PHE A 244 11.15 22.23 -23.49
CA PHE A 244 10.04 23.15 -23.68
C PHE A 244 9.48 23.54 -22.31
N ARG A 245 10.26 24.35 -21.59
CA ARG A 245 9.71 25.38 -20.72
C ARG A 245 8.56 26.00 -21.51
N ARG A 246 7.32 25.73 -21.12
CA ARG A 246 6.29 26.77 -21.25
C ARG A 246 6.97 27.99 -20.67
N LYS A 247 7.24 29.00 -21.50
CA LYS A 247 7.72 30.30 -21.05
C LYS A 247 6.93 30.59 -19.79
N SER A 248 7.62 30.71 -18.67
CA SER A 248 7.00 30.90 -17.37
C SER A 248 6.11 32.12 -17.52
N GLU A 249 4.80 31.89 -17.69
CA GLU A 249 3.81 32.94 -17.49
C GLU A 249 4.16 33.53 -16.14
N GLY A 250 4.41 34.84 -16.10
CA GLY A 250 4.66 35.52 -14.85
C GLY A 250 3.52 35.21 -13.88
N VAL A 251 3.81 35.21 -12.57
CA VAL A 251 2.76 35.06 -11.55
C VAL A 251 1.62 36.06 -11.82
N GLU A 252 1.96 37.25 -12.32
CA GLU A 252 1.02 38.28 -12.75
C GLU A 252 0.16 37.86 -13.94
N GLU A 253 0.73 37.34 -15.03
CA GLU A 253 -0.04 36.86 -16.20
C GLU A 253 -0.98 35.69 -15.82
N PHE A 254 -0.54 34.84 -14.89
CA PHE A 254 -1.37 33.75 -14.37
C PHE A 254 -2.57 34.27 -13.55
N VAL A 255 -2.34 35.24 -12.67
CA VAL A 255 -3.39 35.89 -11.87
C VAL A 255 -4.33 36.67 -12.77
N GLU A 256 -3.81 37.37 -13.77
CA GLU A 256 -4.60 38.14 -14.73
C GLU A 256 -5.48 37.24 -15.61
N ARG A 257 -4.98 36.06 -16.00
CA ARG A 257 -5.80 35.06 -16.69
C ARG A 257 -6.95 34.54 -15.81
N LEU A 258 -6.70 34.31 -14.52
CA LEU A 258 -7.71 33.86 -13.57
C LEU A 258 -8.78 34.93 -13.32
N THR A 259 -8.37 36.19 -13.13
CA THR A 259 -9.29 37.30 -12.88
C THR A 259 -10.11 37.61 -14.13
N ASN A 260 -9.49 37.62 -15.31
CA ASN A 260 -10.20 37.83 -16.58
C ASN A 260 -11.18 36.71 -16.92
N SER A 261 -10.85 35.46 -16.58
CA SER A 261 -11.80 34.35 -16.76
C SER A 261 -13.03 34.51 -15.87
N LYS A 262 -12.85 34.88 -14.60
CA LYS A 262 -13.97 35.12 -13.67
C LYS A 262 -14.82 36.31 -14.12
N LYS A 263 -14.18 37.42 -14.50
CA LYS A 263 -14.86 38.62 -14.97
C LYS A 263 -15.73 38.35 -16.20
N LYS A 264 -15.22 37.61 -17.18
CA LYS A 264 -16.02 37.20 -18.36
C LYS A 264 -17.24 36.37 -18.00
N THR A 265 -17.10 35.44 -17.05
CA THR A 265 -18.25 34.63 -16.60
C THR A 265 -19.30 35.45 -15.85
N GLU A 266 -18.86 36.45 -15.10
CA GLU A 266 -19.74 37.34 -14.34
C GLU A 266 -20.48 38.32 -15.27
N GLU A 267 -19.79 38.91 -16.24
CA GLU A 267 -20.40 39.75 -17.28
C GLU A 267 -21.44 38.98 -18.12
N GLU A 268 -21.17 37.72 -18.47
CA GLU A 268 -22.13 36.89 -19.20
C GLU A 268 -23.35 36.53 -18.35
N LEU A 269 -23.17 36.23 -17.05
CA LEU A 269 -24.29 36.02 -16.13
C LEU A 269 -25.12 37.28 -15.94
N GLU A 270 -24.48 38.45 -15.87
CA GLU A 270 -25.16 39.75 -15.78
C GLU A 270 -25.93 40.08 -17.06
N ARG A 271 -25.38 39.74 -18.24
CA ARG A 271 -26.09 39.85 -19.52
C ARG A 271 -27.34 38.97 -19.54
N ILE A 272 -27.23 37.70 -19.10
CA ILE A 272 -28.37 36.78 -18.99
C ILE A 272 -29.41 37.29 -17.98
N ARG A 273 -28.97 37.88 -16.85
CA ARG A 273 -29.89 38.50 -15.88
C ARG A 273 -30.65 39.67 -16.50
N LYS A 274 -29.96 40.61 -17.13
CA LYS A 274 -30.60 41.77 -17.80
C LYS A 274 -31.55 41.35 -18.93
N GLU A 275 -31.23 40.30 -19.67
CA GLU A 275 -32.10 39.75 -20.70
C GLU A 275 -33.38 39.11 -20.12
N LYS A 276 -33.29 38.55 -18.91
CA LYS A 276 -34.40 37.90 -18.20
C LYS A 276 -35.17 38.82 -17.25
N GLU A 277 -34.60 39.96 -16.87
CA GLU A 277 -35.18 40.96 -15.95
C GLU A 277 -36.19 41.87 -16.65
N VAL A 278 -36.50 41.60 -17.92
CA VAL A 278 -37.67 42.18 -18.57
C VAL A 278 -38.90 41.49 -18.00
N ASP A 279 -39.39 42.01 -16.88
CA ASP A 279 -40.65 41.64 -16.21
C ASP A 279 -41.90 42.01 -17.05
N VAL A 280 -41.77 42.06 -18.37
CA VAL A 280 -42.80 42.47 -19.32
C VAL A 280 -42.87 41.41 -20.41
N ASP A 281 -44.05 40.84 -20.59
CA ASP A 281 -44.33 39.89 -21.66
C ASP A 281 -44.16 40.60 -23.02
N LYS A 282 -43.32 40.02 -23.88
CA LYS A 282 -42.89 40.64 -25.15
C LYS A 282 -44.04 40.82 -26.14
N GLU A 283 -45.09 40.01 -26.04
CA GLU A 283 -46.22 40.06 -26.98
C GLU A 283 -47.36 40.96 -26.49
N THR A 284 -47.62 40.99 -25.19
CA THR A 284 -48.76 41.72 -24.62
C THR A 284 -48.38 43.06 -23.98
N GLY A 285 -47.09 43.29 -23.72
CA GLY A 285 -46.61 44.49 -23.00
C GLY A 285 -47.05 44.55 -21.53
N GLN A 286 -47.71 43.50 -21.03
CA GLN A 286 -48.14 43.44 -19.64
C GLN A 286 -47.02 42.94 -18.74
N LYS A 287 -46.95 43.47 -17.52
CA LYS A 287 -46.00 42.98 -16.54
C LYS A 287 -46.32 41.53 -16.19
N LEU A 288 -45.30 40.66 -16.21
CA LEU A 288 -45.46 39.25 -15.87
C LEU A 288 -46.10 39.13 -14.47
N PHE A 289 -47.10 38.28 -14.36
CA PHE A 289 -47.85 38.09 -13.12
C PHE A 289 -46.92 37.59 -12.01
N ILE A 290 -46.65 38.44 -11.02
CA ILE A 290 -45.96 38.06 -9.79
C ILE A 290 -47.04 37.53 -8.84
N PRO A 291 -47.14 36.21 -8.62
CA PRO A 291 -48.15 35.66 -7.73
C PRO A 291 -47.95 36.26 -6.34
N LYS A 292 -48.99 36.89 -5.80
CA LYS A 292 -49.03 37.30 -4.39
C LYS A 292 -49.14 36.03 -3.54
N THR A 293 -48.01 35.38 -3.28
CA THR A 293 -47.94 34.28 -2.32
C THR A 293 -48.28 34.88 -0.95
N GLY A 294 -49.45 34.49 -0.41
CA GLY A 294 -49.95 35.01 0.86
C GLY A 294 -49.01 34.74 2.03
N ARG A 295 -49.17 35.57 3.07
CA ARG A 295 -48.45 35.60 4.37
C ARG A 295 -46.96 35.20 4.28
N LYS A 296 -46.08 36.20 4.36
CA LYS A 296 -44.65 35.99 4.61
C LYS A 296 -44.51 34.96 5.74
N PRO A 297 -43.78 33.85 5.53
CA PRO A 297 -43.61 32.85 6.58
C PRO A 297 -43.18 33.57 7.85
N ASN A 298 -43.90 33.30 8.95
CA ASN A 298 -43.70 33.94 10.25
C ASN A 298 -42.43 33.38 10.91
N SER A 299 -41.33 33.37 10.17
CA SER A 299 -40.03 32.93 10.65
C SER A 299 -39.37 34.14 11.30
N VAL A 300 -39.63 34.32 12.59
CA VAL A 300 -38.67 34.89 13.55
C VAL A 300 -37.46 33.94 13.68
N ARG A 301 -36.98 33.39 12.55
CA ARG A 301 -36.02 32.31 12.49
C ARG A 301 -34.81 32.84 11.73
N ARG A 302 -34.01 33.57 12.51
CA ARG A 302 -32.60 33.92 12.32
C ARG A 302 -32.34 34.82 11.10
N GLU A 303 -31.70 35.96 11.35
CA GLU A 303 -31.28 36.94 10.34
C GLU A 303 -30.25 36.40 9.33
N ARG A 304 -29.74 35.18 9.54
CA ARG A 304 -28.75 34.57 8.65
C ARG A 304 -29.43 33.73 7.58
N PRO A 305 -29.06 33.89 6.30
CA PRO A 305 -29.54 33.01 5.24
C PRO A 305 -29.17 31.56 5.57
N VAL A 306 -30.12 30.64 5.34
CA VAL A 306 -29.98 29.20 5.63
C VAL A 306 -28.68 28.63 5.06
N TRP A 307 -28.23 29.14 3.93
CA TRP A 307 -26.98 28.75 3.29
C TRP A 307 -25.74 29.02 4.15
N ASP A 308 -25.67 30.15 4.84
CA ASP A 308 -24.54 30.48 5.74
C ASP A 308 -24.50 29.56 6.94
N GLU A 309 -25.66 29.16 7.46
CA GLU A 309 -25.77 28.23 8.58
C GLU A 309 -25.38 26.79 8.17
N LEU A 310 -25.80 26.36 6.97
CA LEU A 310 -25.38 25.09 6.39
C LEU A 310 -23.88 25.07 6.06
N TYR A 311 -23.31 26.19 5.59
CA TYR A 311 -21.88 26.31 5.34
C TYR A 311 -21.07 26.32 6.64
N SER A 312 -21.53 27.05 7.65
CA SER A 312 -20.89 27.13 8.97
C SER A 312 -20.90 25.77 9.69
N SER A 313 -22.00 25.03 9.60
CA SER A 313 -22.10 23.69 10.19
C SER A 313 -21.24 22.64 9.46
N ARG A 314 -21.10 22.75 8.13
CA ARG A 314 -20.15 21.92 7.36
C ARG A 314 -18.70 22.24 7.69
N ASN A 315 -18.37 23.52 7.86
CA ASN A 315 -17.02 23.93 8.23
C ASN A 315 -16.68 23.49 9.66
N ALA A 316 -17.59 23.66 10.62
CA ALA A 316 -17.38 23.21 12.01
C ALA A 316 -17.18 21.68 12.13
N THR A 317 -17.88 20.89 11.30
CA THR A 317 -17.67 19.44 11.26
C THR A 317 -16.35 19.06 10.60
N LYS A 318 -15.98 19.73 9.50
CA LYS A 318 -14.70 19.52 8.82
C LYS A 318 -13.52 19.91 9.71
N GLU A 319 -13.61 21.04 10.41
CA GLU A 319 -12.59 21.55 11.33
C GLU A 319 -12.41 20.59 12.51
N LYS A 320 -13.49 20.09 13.12
CA LYS A 320 -13.40 19.04 14.15
C LYS A 320 -12.76 17.73 13.65
N ILE A 321 -12.98 17.38 12.38
CA ILE A 321 -12.36 16.19 11.77
C ILE A 321 -10.87 16.44 11.50
N GLU A 322 -10.50 17.62 11.01
CA GLU A 322 -9.11 18.01 10.77
C GLU A 322 -8.34 18.15 12.09
N GLU A 323 -8.93 18.73 13.12
CA GLU A 323 -8.36 18.84 14.46
C GLU A 323 -8.13 17.46 15.09
N LYS A 324 -9.10 16.53 14.98
CA LYS A 324 -8.90 15.14 15.39
C LYS A 324 -7.78 14.45 14.62
N LYS A 325 -7.70 14.67 13.30
CA LYS A 325 -6.62 14.11 12.48
C LYS A 325 -5.27 14.71 12.84
N LEU A 326 -5.20 16.00 13.18
CA LEU A 326 -3.97 16.65 13.65
C LEU A 326 -3.55 16.09 15.00
N GLN A 327 -4.46 15.99 15.96
CA GLN A 327 -4.19 15.40 17.28
C GLN A 327 -3.79 13.91 17.18
N GLU A 328 -4.40 13.15 16.28
CA GLU A 328 -3.99 11.77 16.00
C GLU A 328 -2.61 11.73 15.33
N ASN A 329 -2.35 12.55 14.31
CA ASN A 329 -1.05 12.60 13.65
C ASN A 329 0.07 13.05 14.59
N GLU A 330 -0.16 14.02 15.46
CA GLU A 330 0.83 14.44 16.48
C GLU A 330 1.15 13.31 17.46
N LYS A 331 0.16 12.49 17.82
CA LYS A 331 0.36 11.29 18.66
C LYS A 331 1.13 10.19 17.91
N TYR A 332 0.89 10.00 16.61
CA TYR A 332 1.55 8.96 15.82
C TYR A 332 3.03 9.24 15.52
N TYR A 333 3.46 10.51 15.52
CA TYR A 333 4.83 10.86 15.11
C TYR A 333 5.86 10.94 16.23
N THR A 334 5.47 10.94 17.51
CA THR A 334 6.44 11.24 18.59
C THR A 334 6.44 10.29 19.78
N GLN A 335 5.37 9.50 20.02
CA GLN A 335 5.28 8.67 21.21
C GLN A 335 5.22 7.18 20.84
N PRO A 336 6.25 6.38 21.16
CA PRO A 336 6.16 4.94 21.04
C PRO A 336 4.98 4.43 21.89
N SER A 337 4.32 3.36 21.44
CA SER A 337 3.22 2.78 22.20
C SER A 337 3.68 2.37 23.60
N GLU A 338 2.80 2.41 24.62
CA GLU A 338 3.15 1.96 25.97
C GLU A 338 3.76 0.55 26.00
N SER A 339 3.28 -0.33 25.10
CA SER A 339 3.83 -1.68 24.95
C SER A 339 5.27 -1.69 24.45
N SER A 340 5.61 -0.77 23.54
CA SER A 340 6.96 -0.57 23.02
C SER A 340 7.88 0.02 24.10
N CYS A 341 7.39 0.97 24.92
CA CYS A 341 8.14 1.51 26.05
C CYS A 341 8.46 0.43 27.08
N LYS A 342 7.46 -0.38 27.49
CA LYS A 342 7.65 -1.51 28.41
C LYS A 342 8.63 -2.55 27.86
N LEU A 343 8.58 -2.81 26.55
CA LEU A 343 9.52 -3.72 25.89
C LEU A 343 10.95 -3.15 25.91
N PHE A 344 11.10 -1.85 25.65
CA PHE A 344 12.38 -1.17 25.70
C PHE A 344 12.97 -1.15 27.13
N GLU A 345 12.14 -0.90 28.15
CA GLU A 345 12.58 -0.94 29.56
C GLU A 345 13.08 -2.33 29.96
N LYS A 346 12.38 -3.41 29.56
CA LYS A 346 12.84 -4.78 29.79
C LYS A 346 14.17 -5.06 29.09
N PHE A 347 14.32 -4.58 27.87
CA PHE A 347 15.56 -4.73 27.12
C PHE A 347 16.71 -3.98 27.80
N LYS A 348 16.48 -2.71 28.18
CA LYS A 348 17.41 -1.87 28.95
C LYS A 348 17.83 -2.55 30.27
N PHE A 349 16.86 -3.03 31.05
CA PHE A 349 17.11 -3.76 32.31
C PHE A 349 18.00 -4.99 32.08
N SER A 350 17.66 -5.82 31.10
CA SER A 350 18.45 -7.02 30.77
C SER A 350 19.89 -6.69 30.36
N LYS A 351 20.11 -5.55 29.69
CA LYS A 351 21.44 -5.06 29.34
C LYS A 351 22.22 -4.60 30.56
N PHE A 352 21.59 -3.84 31.45
CA PHE A 352 22.23 -3.40 32.69
C PHE A 352 22.55 -4.56 33.62
N GLU A 353 21.68 -5.57 33.69
CA GLU A 353 21.95 -6.81 34.42
C GLU A 353 23.14 -7.57 33.82
N SER A 354 23.24 -7.65 32.50
CA SER A 354 24.37 -8.30 31.82
C SER A 354 25.68 -7.54 32.08
N LEU A 355 25.64 -6.21 32.04
CA LEU A 355 26.79 -5.36 32.36
C LEU A 355 27.22 -5.54 33.82
N PHE A 356 26.27 -5.54 34.76
CA PHE A 356 26.53 -5.79 36.18
C PHE A 356 27.21 -7.14 36.41
N LYS A 357 26.69 -8.22 35.82
CA LYS A 357 27.29 -9.56 35.89
C LYS A 357 28.68 -9.64 35.28
N THR A 358 28.97 -8.80 34.28
CA THR A 358 30.31 -8.76 33.66
C THR A 358 31.30 -8.04 34.58
N LEU A 359 30.85 -7.02 35.31
CA LEU A 359 31.64 -6.26 36.28
C LEU A 359 31.89 -7.04 37.58
N ASP A 360 30.92 -7.87 38.01
CA ASP A 360 30.97 -8.73 39.19
C ASP A 360 31.84 -9.99 38.94
N SER A 361 33.14 -9.91 39.22
CA SER A 361 34.08 -11.01 38.91
C SER A 361 33.88 -12.25 39.78
N ASP A 362 33.45 -12.07 41.03
CA ASP A 362 33.24 -13.14 42.01
C ASP A 362 31.80 -13.69 42.01
N ASN A 363 30.88 -13.06 41.26
CA ASN A 363 29.47 -13.44 41.16
C ASN A 363 28.77 -13.49 42.54
N ASP A 364 29.20 -12.64 43.48
CA ASP A 364 28.62 -12.56 44.82
C ASP A 364 27.35 -11.66 44.85
N GLY A 365 27.02 -11.06 43.70
CA GLY A 365 25.91 -10.13 43.52
C GLY A 365 26.23 -8.70 43.98
N LYS A 366 27.51 -8.37 44.22
CA LYS A 366 27.97 -7.06 44.69
C LYS A 366 29.25 -6.62 44.00
N ILE A 367 29.24 -5.44 43.39
CA ILE A 367 30.44 -4.86 42.78
C ILE A 367 31.25 -4.16 43.87
N SER A 368 32.55 -4.48 43.96
CA SER A 368 33.52 -3.82 44.86
C SER A 368 34.68 -3.27 44.03
N ALA A 369 35.20 -2.08 44.35
CA ALA A 369 36.29 -1.43 43.61
C ALA A 369 37.53 -2.34 43.41
N GLU A 370 37.84 -3.19 44.38
CA GLU A 370 38.99 -4.10 44.34
C GLU A 370 38.82 -5.30 43.39
N ARG A 371 37.58 -5.65 43.03
CA ARG A 371 37.23 -6.92 42.34
C ARG A 371 36.48 -6.71 41.02
N ILE A 372 36.61 -5.53 40.41
CA ILE A 372 35.92 -5.22 39.16
C ILE A 372 36.63 -5.90 37.98
N ASN A 373 35.87 -6.66 37.19
CA ASN A 373 36.37 -7.19 35.93
C ASN A 373 35.98 -6.26 34.76
N LEU A 374 36.99 -5.71 34.08
CA LEU A 374 36.78 -4.85 32.90
C LEU A 374 36.98 -5.62 31.57
N HIS A 375 37.33 -6.90 31.63
CA HIS A 375 37.64 -7.68 30.45
C HIS A 375 36.38 -7.94 29.60
N GLY A 376 36.43 -7.59 28.31
CA GLY A 376 35.32 -7.81 27.37
C GLY A 376 34.28 -6.70 27.34
N ILE A 377 34.40 -5.66 28.17
CA ILE A 377 33.58 -4.46 28.09
C ILE A 377 34.22 -3.48 27.10
N ASP A 378 33.42 -2.88 26.23
CA ASP A 378 33.90 -1.87 25.28
C ASP A 378 34.43 -0.65 26.04
N ILE A 379 35.59 -0.14 25.64
CA ILE A 379 36.25 1.04 26.23
C ILE A 379 35.30 2.23 26.28
N LYS A 380 34.44 2.39 25.26
CA LYS A 380 33.44 3.46 25.25
C LYS A 380 32.40 3.32 26.36
N ILE A 381 31.98 2.09 26.64
CA ILE A 381 31.05 1.81 27.74
C ILE A 381 31.73 2.09 29.07
N ILE A 382 33.01 1.70 29.23
CA ILE A 382 33.82 1.98 30.43
C ILE A 382 33.91 3.50 30.67
N MET A 383 34.19 4.29 29.63
CA MET A 383 34.21 5.75 29.73
C MET A 383 32.86 6.33 30.18
N ILE A 384 31.75 5.80 29.68
CA ILE A 384 30.41 6.26 30.06
C ILE A 384 30.13 5.94 31.53
N ILE A 385 30.51 4.75 32.03
CA ILE A 385 30.26 4.32 33.41
C ILE A 385 31.33 4.81 34.41
N SER A 386 32.41 5.45 33.95
CA SER A 386 33.51 5.96 34.79
C SER A 386 33.03 6.73 36.03
N PRO A 387 32.04 7.63 35.95
CA PRO A 387 31.58 8.37 37.13
C PRO A 387 31.07 7.46 38.26
N ILE A 388 30.41 6.34 37.91
CA ILE A 388 29.92 5.38 38.90
C ILE A 388 31.10 4.59 39.50
N LEU A 389 32.12 4.27 38.70
CA LEU A 389 33.31 3.55 39.18
C LEU A 389 34.16 4.42 40.10
N GLU A 390 34.31 5.71 39.79
CA GLU A 390 35.00 6.69 40.62
C GLU A 390 34.29 6.85 41.97
N GLU A 391 32.96 6.95 42.00
CA GLU A 391 32.19 6.96 43.25
C GLU A 391 32.42 5.69 44.08
N LEU A 392 32.51 4.52 43.46
CA LEU A 392 32.77 3.26 44.16
C LEU A 392 34.17 3.20 44.79
N GLU A 393 35.17 3.78 44.11
CA GLU A 393 36.53 3.86 44.61
C GLU A 393 36.64 4.81 45.80
N ILE A 394 35.95 5.95 45.74
CA ILE A 394 35.92 6.95 46.81
C ILE A 394 35.21 6.40 48.05
N ASP A 395 34.01 5.84 47.89
CA ASP A 395 33.19 5.41 49.01
C ASP A 395 33.66 4.07 49.61
N ARG A 396 34.41 3.26 48.84
CA ARG A 396 34.78 1.87 49.18
C ARG A 396 33.56 1.00 49.57
N VAL A 397 32.38 1.34 49.08
CA VAL A 397 31.12 0.64 49.36
C VAL A 397 30.91 -0.48 48.34
N LYS A 398 30.36 -1.60 48.81
CA LYS A 398 29.90 -2.68 47.94
C LYS A 398 28.52 -2.36 47.38
N LEU A 399 28.40 -2.36 46.06
CA LEU A 399 27.19 -1.94 45.36
C LEU A 399 26.36 -3.17 44.97
N LYS A 400 25.13 -3.27 45.49
CA LYS A 400 24.18 -4.29 45.01
C LYS A 400 23.63 -3.91 43.63
N PHE A 401 23.01 -4.86 42.95
CA PHE A 401 22.41 -4.62 41.64
C PHE A 401 21.33 -3.52 41.66
N GLU A 402 20.50 -3.44 42.71
CA GLU A 402 19.47 -2.40 42.85
C GLU A 402 20.10 -0.99 42.94
N ASP A 403 21.16 -0.86 43.74
CA ASP A 403 21.91 0.39 43.89
C ASP A 403 22.62 0.77 42.59
N PHE A 404 23.20 -0.21 41.87
CA PHE A 404 23.77 0.00 40.55
C PHE A 404 22.73 0.49 39.55
N LEU A 405 21.53 -0.06 39.56
CA LEU A 405 20.46 0.29 38.64
C LEU A 405 19.98 1.74 38.86
N THR A 406 19.87 2.18 40.11
CA THR A 406 19.50 3.58 40.41
C THR A 406 20.58 4.58 39.98
N ARG A 407 21.87 4.25 40.19
CA ARG A 407 22.99 5.09 39.75
C ARG A 407 23.11 5.14 38.23
N ILE A 408 22.99 4.00 37.54
CA ILE A 408 23.06 3.97 36.07
C ILE A 408 21.84 4.63 35.42
N ASP A 409 20.66 4.57 36.02
CA ASP A 409 19.49 5.31 35.53
C ASP A 409 19.66 6.83 35.68
N SER A 410 20.24 7.25 36.80
CA SER A 410 20.58 8.66 37.05
C SER A 410 21.62 9.17 36.04
N LEU A 411 22.63 8.34 35.73
CA LEU A 411 23.60 8.61 34.67
C LEU A 411 22.94 8.63 33.28
N TYR A 412 22.08 7.65 32.98
CA TYR A 412 21.36 7.51 31.71
C TYR A 412 20.46 8.72 31.39
N ALA A 413 19.95 9.41 32.42
CA ALA A 413 19.23 10.67 32.23
C ALA A 413 20.12 11.80 31.73
N LYS A 414 21.38 11.88 32.21
CA LYS A 414 22.32 12.98 31.97
C LYS A 414 23.16 12.85 30.68
N ILE A 415 23.43 11.63 30.22
CA ILE A 415 24.31 11.38 29.07
C ILE A 415 23.67 11.71 27.72
N THR A 416 24.50 11.80 26.67
CA THR A 416 24.04 12.10 25.31
C THR A 416 23.25 10.94 24.68
N PRO A 417 22.37 11.19 23.69
CA PRO A 417 21.63 10.13 23.00
C PRO A 417 22.51 9.07 22.34
N GLN A 418 23.72 9.44 21.90
CA GLN A 418 24.68 8.52 21.29
C GLN A 418 25.21 7.52 22.32
N ASP A 419 25.55 8.00 23.51
CA ASP A 419 26.03 7.18 24.63
C ASP A 419 24.92 6.26 25.17
N LYS A 420 23.68 6.77 25.23
CA LYS A 420 22.50 5.95 25.56
C LYS A 420 22.37 4.77 24.61
N MET A 421 22.56 5.01 23.32
CA MET A 421 22.52 3.95 22.31
C MET A 421 23.67 2.96 22.52
N LEU A 422 24.88 3.40 22.82
CA LEU A 422 26.02 2.51 23.08
C LEU A 422 25.81 1.61 24.30
N LEU A 423 25.25 2.14 25.40
CA LEU A 423 24.93 1.36 26.60
C LEU A 423 23.89 0.27 26.37
N VAL A 424 22.89 0.55 25.53
CA VAL A 424 21.75 -0.36 25.31
C VAL A 424 21.98 -1.30 24.12
N LYS A 425 22.80 -0.91 23.15
CA LYS A 425 23.05 -1.72 21.95
C LYS A 425 23.77 -3.00 22.34
N SER A 426 23.26 -4.14 21.86
CA SER A 426 23.97 -5.41 21.98
C SER A 426 25.33 -5.27 21.32
N ASN A 427 26.41 -5.43 22.09
CA ASN A 427 27.66 -5.95 21.57
C ASN A 427 27.47 -7.42 21.24
N SER A 428 26.56 -7.69 20.30
CA SER A 428 26.72 -8.83 19.43
C SER A 428 27.95 -8.48 18.61
N GLN A 429 29.14 -8.70 19.20
CA GLN A 429 30.25 -9.10 18.37
C GLN A 429 29.67 -10.23 17.56
N VAL A 430 29.45 -9.95 16.28
CA VAL A 430 29.16 -10.96 15.29
C VAL A 430 30.45 -11.77 15.30
N LEU A 431 30.57 -12.69 16.27
CA LEU A 431 31.23 -13.95 16.03
C LEU A 431 30.58 -14.37 14.72
N GLN A 432 31.33 -14.22 13.63
CA GLN A 432 31.05 -14.84 12.35
C GLN A 432 31.19 -16.36 12.56
N GLU A 433 30.51 -16.91 13.56
CA GLU A 433 29.97 -18.24 13.46
C GLU A 433 29.19 -18.19 12.16
N ASN A 434 29.70 -18.93 11.18
CA ASN A 434 29.06 -19.17 9.92
C ASN A 434 27.73 -19.87 10.20
N TYR A 435 26.75 -19.14 10.71
CA TYR A 435 25.37 -19.52 10.72
C TYR A 435 24.98 -19.54 9.25
N SER A 436 25.23 -20.70 8.61
CA SER A 436 24.50 -21.14 7.45
C SER A 436 23.06 -21.25 7.91
N PHE A 437 22.37 -20.11 7.96
CA PHE A 437 20.95 -20.06 8.16
C PHE A 437 20.35 -20.67 6.91
N ILE A 438 20.25 -22.00 6.93
CA ILE A 438 19.42 -22.76 6.03
C ILE A 438 18.05 -22.70 6.70
N PRO A 439 17.16 -21.75 6.32
CA PRO A 439 15.85 -21.67 6.92
C PRO A 439 15.21 -23.05 6.82
N LYS A 440 14.90 -23.67 7.97
CA LYS A 440 14.15 -24.92 8.03
C LYS A 440 12.70 -24.61 7.65
N ILE A 441 12.45 -24.48 6.36
CA ILE A 441 11.10 -24.27 5.82
C ILE A 441 10.28 -25.53 6.11
N ASN A 442 9.18 -25.36 6.84
CA ASN A 442 8.22 -26.42 7.12
C ASN A 442 7.76 -27.09 5.81
N LYS A 443 7.56 -28.42 5.80
CA LYS A 443 7.08 -29.19 4.63
C LYS A 443 5.86 -28.56 3.97
N LYS A 444 4.91 -28.01 4.75
CA LYS A 444 3.74 -27.29 4.22
C LYS A 444 4.14 -26.02 3.45
N SER A 445 5.06 -25.23 3.97
CA SER A 445 5.58 -24.03 3.31
C SER A 445 6.40 -24.37 2.06
N LYS A 446 7.14 -25.49 2.06
CA LYS A 446 7.82 -26.00 0.85
C LYS A 446 6.82 -26.38 -0.25
N MET A 447 5.73 -27.06 0.10
CA MET A 447 4.66 -27.39 -0.86
C MET A 447 3.94 -26.14 -1.40
N LEU A 448 3.65 -25.17 -0.54
CA LEU A 448 3.04 -23.91 -0.97
C LEU A 448 3.97 -23.06 -1.84
N ALA A 449 5.29 -23.08 -1.56
CA ALA A 449 6.27 -22.42 -2.40
C ALA A 449 6.41 -23.13 -3.75
N ALA A 450 6.52 -24.46 -3.78
CA ALA A 450 6.59 -25.25 -5.00
C ALA A 450 5.33 -25.10 -5.88
N ASN A 451 4.15 -24.95 -5.28
CA ASN A 451 2.92 -24.68 -6.00
C ASN A 451 2.76 -23.21 -6.43
N ASN A 452 3.69 -22.31 -6.08
CA ASN A 452 3.66 -20.90 -6.48
C ASN A 452 4.87 -20.47 -7.32
N THR A 453 5.83 -21.36 -7.60
CA THR A 453 7.05 -21.04 -8.37
C THR A 453 6.80 -20.70 -9.83
N HIS A 454 5.64 -21.03 -10.38
CA HIS A 454 5.28 -20.75 -11.78
C HIS A 454 4.67 -19.35 -12.00
N LEU A 455 4.41 -18.56 -10.95
CA LEU A 455 3.71 -17.28 -11.04
C LEU A 455 4.64 -16.06 -11.26
N GLY A 456 5.91 -16.26 -11.58
CA GLY A 456 6.88 -15.18 -11.81
C GLY A 456 7.53 -14.63 -10.54
N ASN A 457 8.68 -13.97 -10.69
CA ASN A 457 9.49 -13.53 -9.55
C ASN A 457 9.03 -12.17 -9.02
N ASN A 458 8.47 -11.32 -9.88
CA ASN A 458 7.99 -10.00 -9.49
C ASN A 458 6.55 -10.09 -8.94
N VAL A 459 6.23 -9.27 -7.93
CA VAL A 459 4.88 -9.12 -7.37
C VAL A 459 3.86 -8.78 -8.46
N PHE A 460 4.27 -7.98 -9.46
CA PHE A 460 3.43 -7.64 -10.60
C PHE A 460 3.08 -8.85 -11.48
N GLU A 461 4.06 -9.70 -11.81
CA GLU A 461 3.85 -10.93 -12.59
C GLU A 461 2.94 -11.91 -11.85
N ARG A 462 3.15 -12.07 -10.54
CA ARG A 462 2.29 -12.90 -9.68
C ARG A 462 0.85 -12.40 -9.69
N SER A 463 0.67 -11.09 -9.69
CA SER A 463 -0.65 -10.47 -9.75
C SER A 463 -1.32 -10.68 -11.11
N SER A 464 -0.55 -10.63 -12.21
CA SER A 464 -1.05 -10.83 -13.57
C SER A 464 -1.43 -12.28 -13.81
N ALA A 465 -0.54 -13.22 -13.49
CA ALA A 465 -0.78 -14.65 -13.66
C ALA A 465 -1.90 -15.16 -12.74
N ALA A 466 -2.06 -14.60 -11.53
CA ALA A 466 -3.22 -14.88 -10.69
C ALA A 466 -4.55 -14.45 -11.33
N ARG A 467 -4.58 -13.31 -12.04
CA ARG A 467 -5.77 -12.87 -12.79
C ARG A 467 -6.04 -13.78 -13.98
N GLU A 468 -5.01 -14.16 -14.72
CA GLU A 468 -5.14 -15.03 -15.89
C GLU A 468 -5.64 -16.44 -15.51
N ILE A 469 -5.11 -17.03 -14.43
CA ILE A 469 -5.62 -18.30 -13.89
C ILE A 469 -7.07 -18.17 -13.44
N HIS A 470 -7.43 -17.05 -12.82
CA HIS A 470 -8.82 -16.78 -12.43
C HIS A 470 -9.73 -16.72 -13.68
N ASP A 471 -9.29 -16.06 -14.74
CA ASP A 471 -10.06 -15.92 -15.98
C ASP A 471 -10.21 -17.26 -16.72
N LEU A 472 -9.15 -18.07 -16.76
CA LEU A 472 -9.19 -19.44 -17.29
C LEU A 472 -10.13 -20.34 -16.49
N LYS A 473 -10.13 -20.25 -15.15
CA LYS A 473 -11.10 -20.97 -14.31
C LYS A 473 -12.54 -20.53 -14.61
N MET A 474 -12.75 -19.22 -14.78
CA MET A 474 -14.06 -18.67 -15.15
C MET A 474 -14.49 -19.07 -16.57
N LYS A 475 -13.55 -19.32 -17.49
CA LYS A 475 -13.83 -19.84 -18.84
C LYS A 475 -14.18 -21.34 -18.80
N LYS A 476 -13.35 -22.17 -18.17
CA LYS A 476 -13.60 -23.61 -18.02
C LYS A 476 -14.91 -23.91 -17.29
N ALA A 477 -15.26 -23.11 -16.29
CA ALA A 477 -16.54 -23.22 -15.60
C ALA A 477 -17.75 -22.93 -16.52
N ARG A 478 -17.60 -22.05 -17.53
CA ARG A 478 -18.65 -21.83 -18.55
C ARG A 478 -18.77 -23.03 -19.48
N GLU A 479 -17.66 -23.55 -19.99
CA GLU A 479 -17.64 -24.70 -20.90
C GLU A 479 -18.28 -25.95 -20.26
N LEU A 480 -17.97 -26.24 -18.99
CA LEU A 480 -18.60 -27.35 -18.26
C LEU A 480 -20.11 -27.14 -18.05
N GLN A 481 -20.54 -25.90 -17.85
CA GLN A 481 -21.96 -25.57 -17.72
C GLN A 481 -22.70 -25.71 -19.05
N GLU A 482 -22.04 -25.42 -20.17
CA GLU A 482 -22.57 -25.62 -21.52
C GLU A 482 -22.66 -27.12 -21.87
N LEU A 483 -21.64 -27.92 -21.54
CA LEU A 483 -21.66 -29.38 -21.72
C LEU A 483 -22.75 -30.05 -20.86
N GLY A 484 -22.93 -29.61 -19.62
CA GLY A 484 -24.00 -30.13 -18.75
C GLY A 484 -25.42 -29.79 -19.25
N LYS A 485 -25.57 -28.69 -20.01
CA LYS A 485 -26.85 -28.37 -20.66
C LYS A 485 -27.10 -29.24 -21.88
N MET A 486 -26.07 -29.59 -22.64
CA MET A 486 -26.22 -30.47 -23.81
C MET A 486 -26.58 -31.91 -23.43
N ASN A 487 -26.05 -32.42 -22.31
CA ASN A 487 -26.39 -33.76 -21.82
C ASN A 487 -27.79 -33.90 -21.21
N ASN A 488 -28.48 -32.79 -20.94
CA ASN A 488 -29.88 -32.79 -20.47
C ASN A 488 -30.90 -32.57 -21.60
N ILE A 489 -30.44 -32.55 -22.86
CA ILE A 489 -31.27 -32.35 -24.06
C ILE A 489 -31.38 -33.64 -24.91
N CYS A 490 -30.71 -34.73 -24.50
CA CYS A 490 -31.03 -36.10 -24.92
C CYS A 490 -31.80 -36.78 -23.79
#